data_AF-A0A953E6W1-F1
#
_entry.id   AF-A0A953E6W1-F1
#
_cell.length_a   1.000
_cell.length_b   1.000
_cell.length_c   1.000
_cell.angle_alpha   90.00
_cell.angle_beta   90.00
_cell.angle_gamma   90.00
#
_symmetry.space_group_name_H-M   'P 1'
#
loop_
_entity.id
_entity.type
_entity.pdbx_description
1 polymer ?
#
loop_
_entity_poly.entity_id
_entity_poly.type
_entity_poly.pdbx_seq_one_letter_code
_entity_poly.pdbx_strand_id
1 'polypeptide(L)'
;MIDAASSRSVRVRSYREGVHDVSRTFRLTADADVPAVLKRAALAAVPKIEGWTLRVFTVERTAAGERVAAVLDHLARREMGGPDFAAALAATLDGASAVLAVVARDARRVERVRSVLGGALR
;
A
#
# COMPACT_ATOMS: atom_id res chain seq x y z
N MET A 1 0.79 -25.68 0.22
CA MET A 1 1.41 -25.23 1.48
C MET A 1 1.92 -23.82 1.24
N ILE A 2 1.24 -22.79 1.77
CA ILE A 2 1.73 -21.40 1.68
C ILE A 2 2.91 -21.33 2.66
N ASP A 3 4.09 -21.03 2.16
CA ASP A 3 5.29 -20.91 2.97
C ASP A 3 5.11 -19.77 3.97
N ALA A 4 5.09 -20.07 5.26
CA ALA A 4 4.96 -19.07 6.34
C ALA A 4 6.07 -18.01 6.31
N ALA A 5 7.15 -18.24 5.56
CA ALA A 5 8.19 -17.25 5.30
C ALA A 5 7.70 -16.09 4.39
N SER A 6 6.78 -16.36 3.46
CA SER A 6 6.25 -15.39 2.49
C SER A 6 5.20 -14.44 3.10
N SER A 7 4.36 -14.93 4.00
CA SER A 7 3.37 -14.12 4.75
C SER A 7 4.02 -13.18 5.77
N ARG A 8 5.28 -13.47 6.15
CA ARG A 8 6.10 -12.66 7.07
C ARG A 8 7.20 -11.87 6.39
N SER A 9 7.13 -11.75 5.06
CA SER A 9 8.06 -10.95 4.29
C SER A 9 7.31 -9.76 3.70
N VAL A 10 7.78 -8.54 3.97
CA VAL A 10 7.11 -7.30 3.54
C VAL A 10 7.91 -6.64 2.43
N ARG A 11 7.23 -6.25 1.35
CA ARG A 11 7.76 -5.39 0.28
C ARG A 11 7.09 -4.03 0.34
N VAL A 12 7.86 -2.97 0.14
CA VAL A 12 7.37 -1.59 0.14
C VAL A 12 7.71 -0.93 -1.19
N ARG A 13 6.73 -0.28 -1.82
CA ARG A 13 6.90 0.55 -3.02
C ARG A 13 6.44 1.96 -2.74
N SER A 14 7.13 2.95 -3.30
CA SER A 14 6.70 4.35 -3.32
C SER A 14 6.35 4.79 -4.75
N TYR A 15 5.37 5.68 -4.85
CA TYR A 15 4.84 6.22 -6.09
C TYR A 15 4.87 7.74 -6.00
N ARG A 16 5.66 8.39 -6.86
CA ARG A 16 5.73 9.85 -7.01
C ARG A 16 5.85 10.21 -8.50
N GLU A 17 6.96 10.81 -8.91
CA GLU A 17 7.34 11.02 -10.32
C GLU A 17 7.73 9.70 -11.00
N GLY A 18 8.17 8.72 -10.20
CA GLY A 18 8.44 7.35 -10.61
C GLY A 18 7.92 6.34 -9.60
N VAL A 19 8.04 5.06 -9.95
CA VAL A 19 7.79 3.94 -9.02
C VAL A 19 9.14 3.45 -8.51
N HIS A 20 9.30 3.43 -7.20
CA HIS A 20 10.52 2.97 -6.56
C HIS A 20 10.20 1.85 -5.58
N ASP A 21 10.84 0.70 -5.74
CA ASP A 21 10.91 -0.26 -4.64
C ASP A 21 11.78 0.35 -3.53
N VAL A 22 11.22 0.47 -2.33
CA VAL A 22 11.98 0.88 -1.15
C VAL A 22 12.81 -0.33 -0.76
N SER A 23 14.02 -0.42 -1.32
CA SER A 23 14.92 -1.57 -1.37
C SER A 23 15.19 -2.23 -0.01
N ARG A 24 14.27 -3.09 0.44
CA ARG A 24 14.50 -4.25 1.30
C ARG A 24 13.18 -5.00 1.50
N THR A 25 13.17 -6.28 1.16
CA THR A 25 12.18 -7.21 1.71
C THR A 25 12.51 -7.40 3.19
N PHE A 26 11.59 -7.05 4.09
CA PHE A 26 11.78 -7.19 5.53
C PHE A 26 11.17 -8.49 6.01
N ARG A 27 11.98 -9.36 6.61
CA ARG A 27 11.49 -10.56 7.30
C ARG A 27 11.06 -10.19 8.71
N LEU A 28 9.82 -10.53 9.06
CA LEU A 28 9.24 -10.27 10.36
C LEU A 28 9.49 -11.45 11.32
N THR A 29 9.58 -11.12 12.61
CA THR A 29 9.60 -12.14 13.68
C THR A 29 8.28 -12.89 13.73
N ALA A 30 8.27 -14.05 14.38
CA ALA A 30 7.06 -14.88 14.45
C ALA A 30 5.88 -14.15 15.11
N ASP A 31 6.17 -13.33 16.12
CA ASP A 31 5.19 -12.61 16.94
C ASP A 31 4.89 -11.18 16.44
N ALA A 32 5.40 -10.81 15.26
CA ALA A 32 5.18 -9.49 14.71
C ALA A 32 3.70 -9.29 14.34
N ASP A 33 3.14 -8.15 14.77
CA ASP A 33 1.86 -7.65 14.29
C ASP A 33 2.01 -7.17 12.83
N VAL A 34 1.68 -8.07 11.90
CA VAL A 34 1.78 -7.83 10.45
C VAL A 34 0.99 -6.59 10.02
N PRO A 35 -0.30 -6.41 10.37
CA PRO A 35 -1.03 -5.18 10.09
C PRO A 35 -0.32 -3.91 10.55
N ALA A 36 0.17 -3.88 11.80
CA ALA A 36 0.87 -2.71 12.33
C ALA A 36 2.20 -2.44 11.63
N VAL A 37 2.93 -3.49 11.22
CA VAL A 37 4.17 -3.35 10.46
C VAL A 37 3.90 -2.80 9.06
N LEU A 38 2.91 -3.33 8.34
CA LEU A 38 2.55 -2.83 7.01
C LEU A 38 2.15 -1.35 7.06
N LYS A 39 1.34 -0.96 8.04
CA LYS A 39 0.95 0.44 8.24
C LYS A 39 2.14 1.35 8.51
N ARG A 40 3.04 0.94 9.41
CA ARG A 40 4.27 1.70 9.72
C ARG A 40 5.17 1.82 8.50
N ALA A 41 5.34 0.73 7.75
CA ALA A 41 6.18 0.70 6.56
C ALA A 41 5.64 1.62 5.45
N ALA A 42 4.33 1.56 5.17
CA ALA A 42 3.71 2.46 4.19
C ALA A 42 3.82 3.94 4.61
N LEU A 43 3.55 4.25 5.89
CA LEU A 43 3.66 5.62 6.41
C LEU A 43 5.11 6.14 6.45
N ALA A 44 6.10 5.27 6.60
CA ALA A 44 7.50 5.67 6.56
C ALA A 44 7.98 5.99 5.14
N ALA A 45 7.36 5.38 4.12
CA ALA A 45 7.74 5.56 2.71
C ALA A 45 6.99 6.70 1.99
N VAL A 46 5.93 7.23 2.59
CA VAL A 46 5.16 8.36 2.04
C VAL A 46 5.68 9.70 2.59
N PRO A 47 5.79 10.78 1.78
CA PRO A 47 6.22 12.07 2.29
C PRO A 47 5.20 12.65 3.29
N LYS A 48 5.72 13.35 4.30
CA LYS A 48 4.93 14.12 5.26
C LYS A 48 5.03 15.59 4.89
N ILE A 49 4.08 16.07 4.09
CA ILE A 49 4.05 17.46 3.61
C ILE A 49 2.87 18.16 4.27
N GLU A 50 3.12 19.34 4.84
CA GLU A 50 2.07 20.15 5.46
C GLU A 50 1.00 20.56 4.44
N GLY A 51 -0.26 20.58 4.88
CA GLY A 51 -1.40 20.93 4.04
C GLY A 51 -1.83 19.83 3.04
N TRP A 52 -1.13 18.69 2.99
CA TRP A 52 -1.55 17.55 2.18
C TRP A 52 -2.47 16.62 2.97
N THR A 53 -3.49 16.09 2.29
CA THR A 53 -4.40 15.10 2.85
C THR A 53 -3.76 13.73 2.82
N LEU A 54 -3.64 13.08 3.98
CA LEU A 54 -3.18 11.69 4.14
C LEU A 54 -4.36 10.75 4.38
N ARG A 55 -4.38 9.61 3.68
CA ARG A 55 -5.27 8.50 3.98
C ARG A 55 -4.53 7.17 3.89
N VAL A 56 -4.92 6.23 4.75
CA VAL A 56 -4.38 4.87 4.77
C VAL A 56 -5.51 3.90 4.51
N PHE A 57 -5.28 2.99 3.57
CA PHE A 57 -6.20 1.92 3.19
C PHE A 57 -5.55 0.59 3.51
N THR A 58 -6.20 -0.23 4.33
CA THR A 58 -5.78 -1.60 4.60
C THR A 58 -6.73 -2.54 3.86
N VAL A 59 -6.17 -3.47 3.10
CA VAL A 59 -6.94 -4.48 2.36
C VAL A 59 -6.36 -5.85 2.66
N GLU A 60 -7.25 -6.75 3.01
CA GLU A 60 -6.94 -8.16 3.24
C GLU A 60 -7.68 -8.98 2.22
N ARG A 61 -7.02 -10.03 1.72
CA ARG A 61 -7.63 -10.99 0.82
C ARG A 61 -8.69 -11.79 1.57
N THR A 62 -9.87 -11.95 0.98
CA THR A 62 -10.99 -12.71 1.55
C THR A 62 -11.13 -14.12 0.97
N ALA A 63 -10.70 -14.35 -0.27
CA ALA A 63 -10.75 -15.65 -0.94
C ALA A 63 -9.42 -16.03 -1.59
N ALA A 64 -9.19 -17.34 -1.78
CA ALA A 64 -7.99 -17.83 -2.44
C ALA A 64 -7.85 -17.32 -3.89
N GLY A 65 -6.70 -16.73 -4.22
CA GLY A 65 -6.41 -16.22 -5.56
C GLY A 65 -6.65 -14.71 -5.75
N GLU A 66 -7.25 -14.01 -4.79
CA GLU A 66 -7.35 -12.54 -4.87
C GLU A 66 -5.96 -11.89 -4.86
N ARG A 67 -5.82 -10.85 -5.69
CA ARG A 67 -4.56 -10.12 -5.88
C ARG A 67 -4.66 -8.69 -5.34
N VAL A 68 -4.94 -8.54 -4.04
CA VAL A 68 -5.19 -7.22 -3.42
C VAL A 68 -4.02 -6.24 -3.59
N ALA A 69 -2.78 -6.72 -3.49
CA ALA A 69 -1.59 -5.89 -3.71
C ALA A 69 -1.49 -5.38 -5.16
N ALA A 70 -1.90 -6.18 -6.15
CA ALA A 70 -1.87 -5.77 -7.55
C ALA A 70 -2.93 -4.71 -7.86
N VAL A 71 -4.12 -4.83 -7.25
CA VAL A 71 -5.18 -3.81 -7.36
C VAL A 71 -4.71 -2.47 -6.78
N LEU A 72 -4.11 -2.50 -5.59
CA LEU A 72 -3.57 -1.28 -4.97
C LEU A 72 -2.39 -0.69 -5.75
N ASP A 73 -1.50 -1.52 -6.31
CA ASP A 73 -0.40 -1.07 -7.17
C ASP A 73 -0.94 -0.38 -8.43
N HIS A 74 -1.93 -0.97 -9.10
CA HIS A 74 -2.55 -0.39 -10.28
C HIS A 74 -3.21 0.95 -9.95
N LEU A 75 -3.92 1.04 -8.83
CA LEU A 75 -4.57 2.27 -8.38
C LEU A 75 -3.56 3.39 -8.09
N ALA A 76 -2.47 3.06 -7.38
CA ALA A 76 -1.40 4.01 -7.11
C ALA A 76 -0.71 4.48 -8.41
N ARG A 77 -0.50 3.58 -9.37
CA ARG A 77 0.05 3.89 -10.71
C ARG A 77 -0.89 4.73 -11.58
N ARG A 78 -2.20 4.58 -11.42
CA ARG A 78 -3.18 5.37 -12.16
C ARG A 78 -3.24 6.81 -11.64
N GLU A 79 -3.10 6.99 -10.33
CA GLU A 79 -3.18 8.32 -9.71
C GLU A 79 -1.82 9.02 -9.63
N MET A 80 -0.68 8.34 -9.77
CA MET A 80 0.63 9.00 -9.91
C MET A 80 0.72 9.81 -11.21
N GLY A 81 1.59 10.82 -11.27
CA GLY A 81 1.79 11.64 -12.48
C GLY A 81 1.72 13.15 -12.27
N GLY A 82 2.02 13.65 -11.07
CA GLY A 82 2.13 15.09 -10.82
C GLY A 82 2.73 15.39 -9.44
N PRO A 83 3.18 16.62 -9.19
CA PRO A 83 3.90 17.00 -7.97
C PRO A 83 3.02 17.00 -6.72
N ASP A 84 1.70 16.91 -6.87
CA ASP A 84 0.70 17.03 -5.80
C ASP A 84 0.16 15.67 -5.30
N PHE A 85 0.85 14.57 -5.61
CA PHE A 85 0.46 13.22 -5.21
C PHE A 85 1.68 12.38 -4.87
N ALA A 86 1.57 11.61 -3.80
CA ALA A 86 2.47 10.50 -3.53
C ALA A 86 1.71 9.35 -2.86
N ALA A 87 2.18 8.13 -3.07
CA ALA A 87 1.66 6.97 -2.37
C ALA A 87 2.79 6.03 -1.96
N ALA A 88 2.48 5.14 -1.01
CA ALA A 88 3.32 4.03 -0.63
C ALA A 88 2.48 2.79 -0.39
N LEU A 89 2.87 1.68 -1.02
CA LEU A 89 2.24 0.37 -0.89
C LEU A 89 3.17 -0.55 -0.11
N ALA A 90 2.74 -1.01 1.05
CA ALA A 90 3.37 -2.11 1.78
C ALA A 90 2.51 -3.37 1.62
N ALA A 91 3.10 -4.50 1.25
CA ALA A 91 2.36 -5.76 1.11
C ALA A 91 3.20 -6.95 1.58
N THR A 92 2.54 -7.99 2.08
CA THR A 92 3.16 -9.30 2.29
C THR A 92 3.53 -9.91 0.93
N LEU A 93 4.58 -10.74 0.86
CA LEU A 93 5.03 -11.32 -0.42
C LEU A 93 4.01 -12.29 -1.02
N ASP A 94 3.24 -12.98 -0.19
CA ASP A 94 2.12 -13.82 -0.63
C ASP A 94 0.89 -13.02 -1.07
N GLY A 95 0.91 -11.69 -0.90
CA GLY A 95 -0.18 -10.79 -1.24
C GLY A 95 -1.44 -10.97 -0.39
N ALA A 96 -1.36 -11.64 0.76
CA ALA A 96 -2.50 -11.84 1.66
C ALA A 96 -2.98 -10.52 2.28
N SER A 97 -2.06 -9.62 2.61
CA SER A 97 -2.37 -8.33 3.22
C SER A 97 -1.58 -7.20 2.55
N ALA A 98 -2.24 -6.07 2.36
CA ALA A 98 -1.62 -4.89 1.79
C ALA A 98 -2.15 -3.61 2.42
N VAL A 99 -1.27 -2.62 2.57
CA VAL A 99 -1.58 -1.28 3.05
C VAL A 99 -1.10 -0.26 2.03
N LEU A 100 -2.01 0.59 1.58
CA LEU A 100 -1.72 1.74 0.73
C LEU A 100 -1.87 3.03 1.54
N ALA A 101 -0.78 3.76 1.74
CA ALA A 101 -0.80 5.13 2.23
C ALA A 101 -0.80 6.07 1.03
N VAL A 102 -1.73 7.02 0.99
CA VAL A 102 -1.85 8.02 -0.07
C VAL A 102 -1.81 9.40 0.54
N VAL A 103 -0.98 10.27 -0.02
CA VAL A 103 -0.97 11.70 0.28
C VAL A 103 -1.20 12.49 -0.99
N ALA A 104 -2.06 13.51 -0.92
CA ALA A 104 -2.25 14.43 -2.03
C ALA A 104 -2.61 15.83 -1.52
N ARG A 105 -2.23 16.84 -2.29
CA ARG A 105 -2.65 18.23 -2.02
C ARG A 105 -4.16 18.40 -2.19
N ASP A 106 -4.73 17.79 -3.22
CA ASP A 106 -6.17 17.79 -3.49
C ASP A 106 -6.84 16.55 -2.89
N ALA A 107 -7.71 16.76 -1.91
CA ALA A 107 -8.48 15.72 -1.24
C ALA A 107 -9.34 14.89 -2.21
N ARG A 108 -9.77 15.44 -3.34
CA ARG A 108 -10.56 14.70 -4.35
C ARG A 108 -9.77 13.55 -4.96
N ARG A 109 -8.44 13.64 -5.06
CA ARG A 109 -7.59 12.53 -5.52
C ARG A 109 -7.62 11.37 -4.54
N VAL A 110 -7.56 11.69 -3.25
CA VAL A 110 -7.67 10.69 -2.16
C VAL A 110 -9.05 10.01 -2.16
N GLU A 111 -10.13 10.77 -2.38
CA GLU A 111 -11.47 10.20 -2.46
C GLU A 111 -11.71 9.34 -3.71
N ARG A 112 -11.04 9.61 -4.84
CA ARG A 112 -11.09 8.70 -6.01
C ARG A 112 -10.48 7.34 -5.70
N VAL A 113 -9.34 7.31 -5.00
CA VAL A 113 -8.73 6.06 -4.52
C VAL A 113 -9.71 5.29 -3.63
N ARG A 114 -10.35 5.99 -2.68
CA ARG A 114 -11.37 5.39 -1.81
C ARG A 114 -12.56 4.83 -2.58
N SER A 115 -13.09 5.58 -3.55
CA SER A 115 -14.25 5.17 -4.35
C SER A 115 -13.95 3.92 -5.18
N VAL A 116 -12.77 3.85 -5.80
CA VAL A 116 -12.35 2.65 -6.55
C VAL A 116 -12.25 1.44 -5.63
N LEU A 117 -11.71 1.59 -4.41
CA LEU A 117 -11.66 0.48 -3.46
C LEU A 117 -13.04 0.05 -2.99
N GLY A 118 -13.97 0.98 -2.75
CA GLY A 118 -15.35 0.66 -2.39
C GLY A 118 -16.15 -0.04 -3.51
N GLY A 119 -15.77 0.17 -4.78
CA GLY A 119 -16.40 -0.46 -5.94
C GLY A 119 -15.73 -1.75 -6.42
N ALA A 120 -14.42 -1.90 -6.23
CA ALA A 120 -13.65 -3.08 -6.65
C ALA A 120 -13.69 -4.24 -5.64
N LEU A 121 -14.15 -3.99 -4.41
CA LEU A 121 -14.30 -4.97 -3.33
C LEU A 121 -15.76 -5.44 -3.15
N ARG A 122 -16.59 -5.31 -4.20
CA ARG A 122 -17.95 -5.82 -4.26
C ARG A 122 -18.06 -7.02 -5.18
#